data_AF-A0A935BQN4-F1
#
_entry.id   AF-A0A935BQN4-F1
#
_cell.length_a   1.000
_cell.length_b   1.000
_cell.length_c   1.000
_cell.angle_alpha   90.00
_cell.angle_beta   90.00
_cell.angle_gamma   90.00
#
_symmetry.space_group_name_H-M   'P 1'
#
loop_
_entity.id
_entity.type
_entity.pdbx_description
1 polymer ?
#
loop_
_entity_poly.entity_id
_entity_poly.type
_entity_poly.pdbx_seq_one_letter_code
_entity_poly.pdbx_strand_id
1 'polypeptide(L)'
;MQLEQYAELISEMINRLEPLHVLDYGCGPDVALAKALKVKHAFKYQAFDKDVPKFSGEPFPADVVVCTRVLGECDEDEAEEALDNLRRLTEGVCVMVVNHSAMPAVWWLPRIMVRFDLQTYQVAGDDSFYAVAYAHPKVIENEAGEKL
;
A
#
# COMPACT_ATOMS: atom_id res chain seq x y z
N MET A 1 -2.02 5.90 18.27
CA MET A 1 -0.73 5.32 18.69
C MET A 1 -0.08 4.50 17.58
N GLN A 2 -0.82 3.70 16.78
CA GLN A 2 -0.21 2.90 15.69
C GLN A 2 0.21 3.73 14.45
N LEU A 3 -0.56 4.73 14.02
CA LEU A 3 -0.26 5.50 12.80
C LEU A 3 1.10 6.21 12.84
N GLU A 4 1.51 6.77 13.98
CA GLU A 4 2.79 7.48 14.10
C GLU A 4 3.99 6.54 13.88
N GLN A 5 3.92 5.32 14.41
CA GLN A 5 4.96 4.31 14.21
C GLN A 5 5.07 3.91 12.72
N TYR A 6 3.92 3.69 12.07
CA TYR A 6 3.92 3.39 10.63
C TYR A 6 4.41 4.59 9.81
N ALA A 7 4.03 5.81 10.17
CA ALA A 7 4.49 7.02 9.48
C ALA A 7 6.00 7.20 9.59
N GLU A 8 6.63 6.84 10.71
CA GLU A 8 8.09 6.85 10.85
C GLU A 8 8.75 5.82 9.92
N LEU A 9 8.30 4.56 9.93
CA LEU A 9 8.76 3.52 9.01
C LEU A 9 8.63 3.94 7.54
N ILE A 10 7.45 4.45 7.17
CA ILE A 10 7.15 4.89 5.80
C ILE A 10 8.02 6.09 5.43
N SER A 11 8.24 7.03 6.36
CA SER A 11 9.13 8.19 6.12
C SER A 11 10.57 7.76 5.88
N GLU A 12 11.09 6.82 6.66
CA GLU A 12 12.44 6.27 6.44
C GLU A 12 12.55 5.58 5.09
N MET A 13 11.54 4.80 4.72
CA MET A 13 11.52 4.11 3.43
C MET A 13 11.47 5.10 2.27
N ILE A 14 10.58 6.09 2.30
CA ILE A 14 10.50 7.14 1.27
C ILE A 14 11.84 7.88 1.18
N ASN A 15 12.44 8.26 2.31
CA ASN A 15 13.76 8.93 2.34
C ASN A 15 14.91 8.08 1.77
N ARG A 16 14.83 6.75 1.85
CA ARG A 16 15.87 5.86 1.32
C ARG A 16 15.69 5.55 -0.16
N LEU A 17 14.44 5.41 -0.59
CA LEU A 17 14.09 5.04 -1.97
C LEU A 17 14.03 6.25 -2.90
N GLU A 18 13.83 7.45 -2.35
CA GLU A 18 13.65 8.69 -3.09
C GLU A 18 12.61 8.58 -4.24
N PRO A 19 11.39 8.07 -3.97
CA PRO A 19 10.40 7.86 -5.02
C PRO A 19 9.92 9.20 -5.60
N LEU A 20 9.53 9.19 -6.87
CA LEU A 20 8.93 10.35 -7.51
C LEU A 20 7.43 10.43 -7.20
N HIS A 21 6.77 9.28 -7.01
CA HIS A 21 5.34 9.18 -6.75
C HIS A 21 5.02 8.20 -5.60
N VAL A 22 4.26 8.69 -4.63
CA VAL A 22 3.73 7.91 -3.51
C VAL A 22 2.20 7.98 -3.52
N LEU A 23 1.55 6.82 -3.51
CA LEU A 23 0.10 6.67 -3.37
C LEU A 23 -0.26 6.23 -1.94
N ASP A 24 -1.15 6.97 -1.28
CA ASP A 24 -1.80 6.60 -0.03
C ASP A 24 -3.20 6.05 -0.33
N TYR A 25 -3.30 4.73 -0.34
CA TYR A 25 -4.50 3.95 -0.68
C TYR A 25 -5.35 3.72 0.57
N GLY A 26 -6.57 4.27 0.57
CA GLY A 26 -7.43 4.39 1.75
C GLY A 26 -6.96 5.50 2.68
N CYS A 27 -6.66 6.67 2.12
CA CYS A 27 -6.07 7.80 2.85
C CYS A 27 -6.98 8.38 3.96
N GLY A 28 -8.28 8.05 3.94
CA GLY A 28 -9.29 8.65 4.80
C GLY A 28 -9.54 10.13 4.52
N PRO A 29 -10.54 10.72 5.19
CA PRO A 29 -10.97 12.11 4.93
C PRO A 29 -9.96 13.16 5.40
N ASP A 30 -9.14 12.81 6.38
CA ASP A 30 -8.20 13.67 7.08
C ASP A 30 -6.75 13.49 6.61
N VAL A 31 -6.47 12.58 5.67
CA VAL A 31 -5.13 12.34 5.07
C VAL A 31 -4.03 12.30 6.12
N ALA A 32 -4.29 11.54 7.19
CA ALA A 32 -3.50 11.58 8.42
C ALA A 32 -2.04 11.15 8.19
N LEU A 33 -1.79 10.20 7.27
CA LEU A 33 -0.45 9.79 6.89
C LEU A 33 0.35 10.96 6.30
N ALA A 34 -0.20 11.69 5.31
CA ALA A 34 0.45 12.85 4.70
C ALA A 34 0.95 13.87 5.73
N LYS A 35 0.15 14.11 6.78
CA LYS A 35 0.47 15.06 7.87
C LYS A 35 1.57 14.54 8.80
N ALA A 36 1.69 13.22 8.96
CA ALA A 36 2.62 12.58 9.85
C ALA A 36 3.99 12.29 9.21
N LEU A 37 4.06 12.26 7.87
CA LEU A 37 5.30 11.97 7.14
C LEU A 37 6.40 13.01 7.39
N LYS A 38 7.62 12.53 7.61
CA LYS A 38 8.85 13.31 7.80
C LYS A 38 9.84 13.02 6.67
N VAL A 39 9.53 13.54 5.49
CA VAL A 39 10.32 13.31 4.27
C VAL A 39 11.20 14.52 3.95
N LYS A 40 12.44 14.27 3.51
CA LYS A 40 13.51 15.26 3.35
C LYS A 40 13.75 15.72 1.90
N HIS A 41 12.96 15.21 0.96
CA HIS A 41 13.07 15.48 -0.48
C HIS A 41 11.66 15.62 -1.07
N ALA A 42 11.59 16.18 -2.28
CA ALA A 42 10.33 16.40 -2.98
C ALA A 42 9.86 15.11 -3.68
N PHE A 43 8.56 14.85 -3.61
CA PHE A 43 7.89 13.77 -4.31
C PHE A 43 6.41 14.16 -4.50
N LYS A 44 5.72 13.46 -5.39
CA LYS A 44 4.27 13.61 -5.56
C LYS A 44 3.55 12.71 -4.57
N TYR A 45 2.65 13.28 -3.76
CA TYR A 45 1.72 12.53 -2.92
C TYR A 45 0.36 12.45 -3.60
N GLN A 46 -0.14 11.24 -3.83
CA GLN A 46 -1.49 10.98 -4.28
C GLN A 46 -2.30 10.38 -3.13
N ALA A 47 -3.36 11.09 -2.72
CA ALA A 47 -4.34 10.58 -1.78
C ALA A 47 -5.46 9.88 -2.57
N PHE A 48 -5.81 8.66 -2.19
CA PHE A 48 -6.93 7.93 -2.76
C PHE A 48 -7.75 7.25 -1.67
N ASP A 49 -9.07 7.38 -1.76
CA ASP A 49 -10.01 6.65 -0.93
C ASP A 49 -11.37 6.59 -1.64
N LYS A 50 -11.85 5.39 -1.94
CA LYS A 50 -13.10 5.17 -2.70
C LYS A 50 -14.33 5.75 -1.98
N ASP A 51 -14.28 5.82 -0.66
CA ASP A 51 -15.39 6.23 0.19
C ASP A 51 -15.31 7.72 0.59
N VAL A 52 -14.25 8.42 0.19
CA VAL A 52 -14.11 9.87 0.39
C VAL A 52 -14.30 10.61 -0.93
N PRO A 53 -15.41 11.33 -1.16
CA PRO A 53 -15.73 11.94 -2.46
C PRO A 53 -14.66 12.86 -3.05
N LYS A 54 -13.84 13.49 -2.20
CA LYS A 54 -12.72 14.35 -2.64
C LYS A 54 -11.52 13.55 -3.16
N PHE A 55 -11.36 12.31 -2.74
CA PHE A 55 -10.23 11.43 -3.01
C PHE A 55 -10.62 10.15 -3.76
N SER A 56 -11.85 10.04 -4.25
CA SER A 56 -12.38 8.85 -4.90
C SER A 56 -12.14 8.79 -6.42
N GLY A 57 -11.37 9.73 -6.97
CA GLY A 57 -10.96 9.68 -8.37
C GLY A 57 -9.99 8.51 -8.63
N GLU A 58 -10.08 7.88 -9.80
CA GLU A 58 -9.23 6.74 -10.16
C GLU A 58 -7.73 7.06 -9.94
N PRO A 59 -7.01 6.24 -9.14
CA PRO A 59 -5.63 6.53 -8.81
C PRO A 59 -4.68 6.16 -9.96
N PHE A 60 -3.53 6.82 -10.02
CA PHE A 60 -2.47 6.44 -10.95
C PHE A 60 -1.49 5.50 -10.24
N PRO A 61 -0.84 4.57 -10.97
CA PRO A 61 0.24 3.79 -10.40
C PRO A 61 1.38 4.66 -9.83
N ALA A 62 2.04 4.17 -8.79
CA ALA A 62 3.06 4.88 -8.03
C ALA A 62 4.27 4.00 -7.71
N ASP A 63 5.44 4.63 -7.58
CA ASP A 63 6.69 3.96 -7.21
C ASP A 63 6.54 3.27 -5.85
N VAL A 64 5.84 3.95 -4.92
CA VAL A 64 5.50 3.43 -3.60
C VAL A 64 4.00 3.55 -3.38
N VAL A 65 3.35 2.45 -3.01
CA VAL A 65 1.96 2.43 -2.56
C VAL A 65 1.92 2.08 -1.08
N VAL A 66 1.16 2.85 -0.31
CA VAL A 66 0.96 2.65 1.11
C VAL A 66 -0.51 2.43 1.38
N CYS A 67 -0.85 1.35 2.08
CA CYS A 67 -2.20 1.04 2.52
C CYS A 67 -2.21 0.81 4.02
N THR A 68 -2.61 1.83 4.78
CA THR A 68 -2.57 1.80 6.26
C THR A 68 -3.92 1.51 6.92
N ARG A 69 -5.01 1.48 6.15
CA ARG A 69 -6.37 1.38 6.69
C ARG A 69 -7.24 0.29 6.09
N VAL A 70 -7.33 0.22 4.75
CA VAL A 70 -8.32 -0.63 4.06
C VAL A 70 -8.25 -2.08 4.51
N LEU A 71 -7.04 -2.65 4.57
CA LEU A 71 -6.81 -4.05 4.97
C LEU A 71 -7.03 -4.31 6.47
N GLY A 72 -7.39 -3.28 7.25
CA GLY A 72 -7.74 -3.39 8.65
C GLY A 72 -9.25 -3.49 8.91
N GLU A 73 -10.09 -3.12 7.94
CA GLU A 73 -11.54 -2.97 8.11
C GLU A 73 -12.35 -3.76 7.08
N CYS A 74 -11.68 -4.38 6.09
CA CYS A 74 -12.31 -5.11 4.99
C CYS A 74 -12.83 -6.50 5.37
N ASP A 75 -13.86 -6.96 4.66
CA ASP A 75 -14.19 -8.39 4.58
C ASP A 75 -13.28 -9.16 3.59
N GLU A 76 -13.54 -10.46 3.37
CA GLU A 76 -12.72 -11.30 2.48
C GLU A 76 -12.77 -10.85 1.01
N ASP A 77 -13.92 -10.41 0.52
CA ASP A 77 -14.10 -10.01 -0.88
C ASP A 77 -13.45 -8.64 -1.12
N GLU A 78 -13.67 -7.70 -0.20
CA GLU A 78 -13.01 -6.39 -0.20
C GLU A 78 -11.49 -6.50 -0.06
N ALA A 79 -10.99 -7.47 0.71
CA ALA A 79 -9.57 -7.74 0.84
C ALA A 79 -8.95 -8.20 -0.49
N GLU A 80 -9.60 -9.12 -1.21
CA GLU A 80 -9.12 -9.58 -2.53
C GLU A 80 -9.12 -8.43 -3.55
N GLU A 81 -10.19 -7.64 -3.61
CA GLU A 81 -10.28 -6.47 -4.48
C GLU A 81 -9.18 -5.44 -4.15
N ALA A 82 -8.98 -5.15 -2.86
CA ALA A 82 -7.93 -4.24 -2.43
C ALA A 82 -6.55 -4.76 -2.81
N LEU A 83 -6.26 -6.06 -2.61
CA LEU A 83 -4.97 -6.65 -2.98
C LEU A 83 -4.72 -6.62 -4.50
N ASP A 84 -5.75 -6.81 -5.32
CA ASP A 84 -5.65 -6.67 -6.78
C ASP A 84 -5.40 -5.23 -7.22
N ASN A 85 -6.08 -4.26 -6.60
CA ASN A 85 -5.84 -2.85 -6.83
C ASN A 85 -4.43 -2.43 -6.40
N LEU A 86 -3.97 -2.85 -5.22
CA LEU A 86 -2.61 -2.59 -4.76
C LEU A 86 -1.58 -3.16 -5.73
N ARG A 87 -1.79 -4.39 -6.24
CA ARG A 87 -0.90 -4.99 -7.25
C ARG A 87 -0.85 -4.14 -8.51
N ARG A 88 -1.99 -3.70 -9.03
CA ARG A 88 -2.08 -2.88 -10.24
C ARG A 88 -1.37 -1.54 -10.07
N LEU A 89 -1.56 -0.90 -8.91
CA LEU A 89 -1.11 0.47 -8.63
C LEU A 89 0.34 0.55 -8.15
N THR A 90 0.96 -0.56 -7.77
CA THR A 90 2.36 -0.56 -7.31
C THR A 90 3.32 -0.78 -8.48
N GLU A 91 4.25 0.15 -8.68
CA GLU A 91 5.36 0.01 -9.63
C GLU A 91 6.64 -0.51 -8.96
N GLY A 92 6.88 -0.14 -7.71
CA GLY A 92 8.08 -0.53 -6.95
C GLY A 92 7.75 -1.26 -5.65
N VAL A 93 7.33 -0.51 -4.62
CA VAL A 93 7.15 -1.02 -3.25
C VAL A 93 5.73 -0.83 -2.75
N CYS A 94 5.13 -1.87 -2.18
CA CYS A 94 3.86 -1.79 -1.47
C CYS A 94 4.09 -1.98 0.04
N VAL A 95 3.55 -1.06 0.84
CA VAL A 95 3.49 -1.17 2.31
C VAL A 95 2.04 -1.37 2.72
N MET A 96 1.79 -2.47 3.43
CA MET A 96 0.46 -2.90 3.84
C MET A 96 0.44 -3.00 5.37
N VAL A 97 -0.49 -2.30 6.01
CA VAL A 97 -0.84 -2.54 7.42
C VAL A 97 -2.14 -3.32 7.44
N VAL A 98 -2.11 -4.47 8.11
CA VAL A 98 -3.19 -5.45 8.11
C VAL A 98 -3.67 -5.68 9.53
N ASN A 99 -4.98 -5.66 9.75
CA ASN A 99 -5.58 -6.25 10.94
C ASN A 99 -5.87 -7.72 10.62
N HIS A 100 -5.41 -8.63 11.49
CA HIS A 100 -5.55 -10.07 11.28
C HIS A 100 -6.41 -10.76 12.34
N SER A 101 -7.23 -10.00 13.08
CA SER A 101 -8.17 -10.56 14.07
C SER A 101 -9.28 -11.36 13.39
N ALA A 102 -9.84 -10.85 12.28
CA ALA A 102 -10.90 -11.51 11.54
C ALA A 102 -10.36 -12.58 10.58
N MET A 103 -9.29 -12.25 9.86
CA MET A 103 -8.60 -13.14 8.92
C MET A 103 -7.15 -13.33 9.38
N PRO A 104 -6.73 -14.55 9.75
CA PRO A 104 -5.39 -14.77 10.31
C PRO A 104 -4.29 -14.54 9.27
N ALA A 105 -3.04 -14.37 9.72
CA ALA A 105 -1.89 -14.18 8.83
C ALA A 105 -1.74 -15.30 7.77
N VAL A 106 -2.13 -16.54 8.09
CA VAL A 106 -2.12 -17.66 7.13
C VAL A 106 -3.12 -17.49 5.97
N TRP A 107 -4.15 -16.65 6.13
CA TRP A 107 -5.05 -16.26 5.06
C TRP A 107 -4.41 -15.16 4.21
N TRP A 108 -3.83 -14.14 4.84
CA TRP A 108 -3.26 -12.96 4.16
C TRP A 108 -1.96 -13.25 3.41
N LEU A 109 -0.99 -13.92 4.04
CA LEU A 109 0.36 -14.05 3.50
C LEU A 109 0.41 -14.75 2.13
N PRO A 110 -0.27 -15.89 1.90
CA PRO A 110 -0.30 -16.50 0.58
C PRO A 110 -0.87 -15.56 -0.50
N ARG A 111 -1.90 -14.78 -0.16
CA ARG A 111 -2.55 -13.84 -1.09
C ARG A 111 -1.67 -12.65 -1.44
N ILE A 112 -0.90 -12.15 -0.47
CA ILE A 112 0.12 -11.12 -0.70
C ILE A 112 1.23 -11.69 -1.59
N MET A 113 1.75 -12.88 -1.26
CA MET A 113 2.88 -13.51 -1.98
C MET A 113 2.56 -13.94 -3.42
N VAL A 114 1.29 -14.15 -3.76
CA VAL A 114 0.87 -14.40 -5.15
C VAL A 114 0.89 -13.12 -6.00
N ARG A 115 0.81 -11.96 -5.36
CA ARG A 115 0.69 -10.65 -6.02
C ARG A 115 1.97 -9.83 -5.96
N PHE A 116 2.81 -10.09 -4.98
CA PHE A 116 4.04 -9.37 -4.70
C PHE A 116 5.15 -10.31 -4.26
N ASP A 117 6.39 -9.86 -4.42
CA ASP A 117 7.54 -10.48 -3.77
C ASP A 117 7.68 -9.95 -2.32
N LEU A 118 7.21 -10.73 -1.35
CA LEU A 118 7.16 -10.34 0.06
C LEU A 118 8.57 -10.23 0.65
N GLN A 119 8.93 -9.03 1.12
CA GLN A 119 10.25 -8.76 1.72
C GLN A 119 10.21 -8.79 3.25
N THR A 120 9.15 -8.25 3.83
CA THR A 120 8.98 -8.14 5.29
C THR A 120 7.59 -8.57 5.68
N TYR A 121 7.50 -9.38 6.73
CA TYR A 121 6.30 -9.59 7.55
C TYR A 121 6.69 -9.35 9.01
N GLN A 122 6.02 -8.42 9.67
CA GLN A 122 6.33 -8.07 11.05
C GLN A 122 5.04 -7.85 11.82
N VAL A 123 4.82 -8.68 12.84
CA VAL A 123 3.73 -8.49 13.81
C VAL A 123 4.00 -7.20 14.59
N ALA A 124 2.99 -6.35 14.64
CA ALA A 124 3.00 -5.03 15.24
C ALA A 124 1.78 -4.90 16.17
N GLY A 125 1.87 -5.53 17.35
CA GLY A 125 0.77 -5.62 18.32
C GLY A 125 0.06 -6.98 18.27
N ASP A 126 -1.01 -7.11 19.06
CA ASP A 126 -1.71 -8.40 19.26
C ASP A 126 -2.53 -8.83 18.02
N ASP A 127 -2.98 -7.86 17.23
CA ASP A 127 -3.99 -8.03 16.18
C ASP A 127 -3.60 -7.42 14.83
N SER A 128 -2.38 -6.88 14.71
CA SER A 128 -1.92 -6.26 13.47
C SER A 128 -0.52 -6.69 13.09
N PHE A 129 -0.27 -6.73 11.79
CA PHE A 129 1.07 -6.83 11.23
C PHE A 129 1.23 -5.81 10.11
N TYR A 130 2.47 -5.49 9.77
CA TYR A 130 2.76 -4.83 8.51
C TYR A 130 3.55 -5.74 7.59
N ALA A 131 3.32 -5.57 6.29
CA ALA A 131 4.05 -6.23 5.23
C ALA A 131 4.66 -5.18 4.30
N VAL A 132 5.90 -5.42 3.88
CA VAL A 132 6.56 -4.68 2.81
C VAL A 132 6.86 -5.66 1.69
N ALA A 133 6.44 -5.33 0.47
CA ALA A 133 6.58 -6.22 -0.65
C ALA A 133 6.96 -5.45 -1.92
N TYR A 134 7.70 -6.09 -2.82
CA TYR A 134 8.04 -5.54 -4.11
C TYR A 134 7.00 -5.95 -5.17
N ALA A 135 6.70 -5.03 -6.08
CA ALA A 135 5.92 -5.35 -7.26
C ALA A 135 6.64 -6.44 -8.08
N HIS A 136 5.89 -7.41 -8.59
CA HIS A 136 6.44 -8.29 -9.62
C HIS A 136 6.78 -7.45 -10.86
N PRO A 137 7.85 -7.79 -11.58
CA PRO A 137 8.18 -7.12 -12.83
C PRO A 137 6.96 -7.09 -13.75
N LYS A 138 6.49 -5.90 -14.10
CA LYS A 138 5.43 -5.75 -15.10
C LYS A 138 6.02 -6.14 -16.44
N VAL A 139 5.28 -6.96 -17.18
CA VAL A 139 5.64 -7.26 -18.56
C VAL A 139 5.48 -5.96 -19.35
N ILE A 140 6.53 -5.56 -20.05
CA ILE A 140 6.43 -4.44 -20.97
C ILE A 140 5.61 -4.95 -22.15
N GLU A 141 4.48 -4.31 -22.42
CA GLU A 141 3.60 -4.64 -23.55
C GLU A 141 3.52 -3.42 -24.48
N ASN A 142 3.37 -3.66 -25.79
CA ASN A 142 3.11 -2.61 -26.75
C ASN A 142 1.64 -2.12 -26.63
N GLU A 143 1.26 -1.10 -27.41
CA GLU A 143 -0.12 -0.57 -27.40
C GLU A 143 -1.19 -1.62 -27.80
N ALA A 144 -0.79 -2.76 -28.38
CA ALA A 144 -1.65 -3.88 -28.73
C ALA A 144 -1.73 -4.97 -27.64
N GLY A 145 -1.06 -4.79 -26.48
CA GLY A 145 -0.99 -5.78 -25.40
C GLY A 145 -0.05 -6.95 -25.70
N GLU A 146 0.80 -6.83 -26.72
CA GLU A 146 1.80 -7.85 -27.04
C GLU A 146 3.06 -7.57 -26.23
N LYS A 147 3.65 -8.62 -25.65
CA LYS A 147 4.90 -8.50 -24.89
C LYS A 147 6.02 -7.98 -25.78
N LEU A 148 6.70 -6.93 -25.31
CA LEU A 148 7.91 -6.35 -25.90
C LEU A 148 9.16 -7.16 -25.53
#